data_AF-A0AAP2ZTK6-F1
#
_entry.id   AF-A0AAP2ZTK6-F1
#
_cell.length_a   1.000
_cell.length_b   1.000
_cell.length_c   1.000
_cell.angle_alpha   90.00
_cell.angle_beta   90.00
_cell.angle_gamma   90.00
#
_symmetry.space_group_name_H-M   'P 1'
#
loop_
_entity.id
_entity.type
_entity.pdbx_description
1 polymer ?
#
loop_
_entity_poly.entity_id
_entity_poly.type
_entity_poly.pdbx_seq_one_letter_code
_entity_poly.pdbx_strand_id
1 'polypeptide(L)'
;MIEIPTRTRNLLEKNSKYQGFIFTCISNLKPWLSDNKTIFFPEYTDHGFTHLREVLLTSDSLISDESWSHMTAPDAAAMIVSILLHDCAMHLTEDGFYSLIRDEMPIVNSRYTGVEKKWSEVWHNFFSEAKRFDATKLTAIFGDETPVRVIPQNKIDLSGRDKLLIGEFIRRNHARIAHEIAFYGVPGVDGDSICLGEEPEDNFLDLCGFIARSHNMSLRAAVDKLEKRKRQIHLNTHVPLIMLVLRIADYIQIHAERAPKQLLSLKTLVSPISRGEWKKHHSIVEINQAHEDPEAIYIDAEPKDALTYEELRKLFSDIQSELDLSWSVLGEVYGRYGPLNELGITVRRIRSSLDSLEEFISEKKPNYIPKVLGFKTADSEMMELLISPLYGDKPEVGIRELMQNSVDACAELKDYRVKQGIQFEDNSDFDVSVILYDHDDKGGQLVIEDYGIGMTLDVVENYFLNIGASFRNSDRWKKEHETDPPVSG
;
A
#
# COMPACT_ATOMS: atom_id res chain seq x y z
N MET A 1 -16.65 10.47 -21.48
CA MET A 1 -15.95 9.56 -22.40
C MET A 1 -14.51 9.58 -21.95
N ILE A 2 -13.81 8.43 -21.85
CA ILE A 2 -12.36 8.47 -21.58
C ILE A 2 -11.74 9.30 -22.69
N GLU A 3 -11.15 10.43 -22.32
CA GLU A 3 -10.45 11.27 -23.27
C GLU A 3 -9.08 10.63 -23.52
N ILE A 4 -8.96 9.90 -24.63
CA ILE A 4 -7.69 9.27 -25.03
C ILE A 4 -6.66 10.37 -25.28
N PRO A 5 -5.47 10.35 -24.65
CA PRO A 5 -4.44 11.37 -24.83
C PRO A 5 -3.99 11.50 -26.29
N THR A 6 -3.52 12.68 -26.70
CA THR A 6 -3.23 13.00 -28.11
C THR A 6 -2.21 12.05 -28.75
N ARG A 7 -1.09 11.73 -28.07
CA ARG A 7 -0.06 10.84 -28.65
C ARG A 7 -0.60 9.42 -28.84
N THR A 8 -1.23 8.88 -27.80
CA THR A 8 -1.94 7.60 -27.84
C THR A 8 -3.00 7.56 -28.96
N ARG A 9 -3.82 8.61 -29.09
CA ARG A 9 -4.88 8.72 -30.11
C ARG A 9 -4.30 8.73 -31.52
N ASN A 10 -3.28 9.56 -31.77
CA ASN A 10 -2.63 9.66 -33.07
C ASN A 10 -2.02 8.31 -33.50
N LEU A 11 -1.51 7.53 -32.56
CA LEU A 11 -0.96 6.20 -32.85
C LEU A 11 -2.07 5.20 -33.21
N LEU A 12 -3.19 5.24 -32.48
CA LEU A 12 -4.35 4.39 -32.71
C LEU A 12 -5.03 4.71 -34.06
N GLU A 13 -5.11 5.98 -34.45
CA GLU A 13 -5.68 6.45 -35.73
C GLU A 13 -4.93 5.93 -36.97
N LYS A 14 -3.68 5.47 -36.82
CA LYS A 14 -2.93 4.81 -37.91
C LYS A 14 -3.52 3.45 -38.30
N ASN A 15 -4.41 2.87 -37.48
CA ASN A 15 -5.02 1.58 -37.75
C ASN A 15 -6.51 1.56 -37.34
N SER A 16 -7.39 1.66 -38.34
CA SER A 16 -8.85 1.72 -38.15
C SER A 16 -9.44 0.49 -37.44
N LYS A 17 -8.81 -0.68 -37.58
CA LYS A 17 -9.25 -1.93 -36.95
C LYS A 17 -9.11 -1.84 -35.42
N TYR A 18 -7.93 -1.46 -34.94
CA TYR A 18 -7.67 -1.27 -33.51
C TYR A 18 -8.46 -0.08 -32.96
N GLN A 19 -8.59 1.00 -33.72
CA GLN A 19 -9.41 2.16 -33.33
C GLN A 19 -10.88 1.77 -33.10
N GLY A 20 -11.50 1.05 -34.03
CA GLY A 20 -12.87 0.58 -33.91
C GLY A 20 -13.05 -0.35 -32.69
N PHE A 21 -12.14 -1.29 -32.51
CA PHE A 21 -12.12 -2.19 -31.35
C PHE A 21 -12.07 -1.43 -30.02
N ILE A 22 -11.20 -0.43 -29.87
CA ILE A 22 -11.09 0.36 -28.65
C ILE A 22 -12.36 1.15 -28.35
N PHE A 23 -12.96 1.79 -29.35
CA PHE A 23 -14.20 2.52 -29.13
C PHE A 23 -15.36 1.60 -28.72
N THR A 24 -15.43 0.39 -29.28
CA THR A 24 -16.39 -0.63 -28.84
C THR A 24 -16.13 -1.05 -27.39
N CYS A 25 -14.88 -1.33 -27.00
CA CYS A 25 -14.54 -1.68 -25.62
C CYS A 25 -14.95 -0.59 -24.62
N ILE A 26 -14.58 0.67 -24.89
CA ILE A 26 -14.94 1.81 -24.05
C ILE A 26 -16.46 1.96 -23.99
N SER A 27 -17.17 1.82 -25.11
CA SER A 27 -18.62 1.94 -25.16
C SER A 27 -19.32 0.85 -24.34
N ASN A 28 -18.88 -0.41 -24.45
CA ASN A 28 -19.47 -1.55 -23.75
C ASN A 28 -19.27 -1.47 -22.23
N LEU A 29 -18.07 -1.10 -21.78
CA LEU A 29 -17.77 -0.99 -20.35
C LEU A 29 -18.30 0.29 -19.72
N LYS A 30 -18.72 1.29 -20.53
CA LYS A 30 -19.16 2.58 -20.03
C LYS A 30 -20.30 2.53 -19.02
N PRO A 31 -21.41 1.83 -19.26
CA PRO A 31 -22.51 1.82 -18.31
C PRO A 31 -22.10 1.25 -16.95
N TRP A 32 -21.23 0.23 -16.97
CA TRP A 32 -20.81 -0.48 -15.77
C TRP A 32 -19.82 0.32 -14.92
N LEU A 33 -18.74 0.82 -15.53
CA LEU A 33 -17.73 1.62 -14.82
C LEU A 33 -18.22 3.03 -14.44
N SER A 34 -19.26 3.57 -15.10
CA SER A 34 -19.84 4.88 -14.73
C SER A 34 -20.71 4.81 -13.48
N ASP A 35 -21.23 3.63 -13.13
CA ASP A 35 -22.04 3.48 -11.91
C ASP A 35 -21.17 3.60 -10.66
N ASN A 36 -19.86 3.33 -10.77
CA ASN A 36 -18.84 3.42 -9.71
C ASN A 36 -19.28 2.79 -8.38
N LYS A 37 -20.14 1.76 -8.44
CA LYS A 37 -20.64 1.06 -7.25
C LYS A 37 -19.69 -0.08 -6.92
N THR A 38 -18.63 0.22 -6.17
CA THR A 38 -17.74 -0.77 -5.58
C THR A 38 -18.39 -1.41 -4.35
N ILE A 39 -19.44 -2.21 -4.55
CA ILE A 39 -20.30 -2.74 -3.48
C ILE A 39 -19.55 -3.57 -2.41
N PHE A 40 -18.42 -4.17 -2.78
CA PHE A 40 -17.56 -4.95 -1.89
C PHE A 40 -16.41 -4.12 -1.29
N PHE A 41 -16.24 -2.88 -1.77
CA PHE A 41 -15.21 -1.94 -1.35
C PHE A 41 -15.86 -0.59 -0.98
N PRO A 42 -16.70 -0.55 0.05
CA PRO A 42 -17.44 0.66 0.44
C PRO A 42 -16.53 1.80 0.93
N GLU A 43 -15.28 1.50 1.27
CA GLU A 43 -14.31 2.47 1.76
C GLU A 43 -13.42 3.07 0.66
N TYR A 44 -13.58 2.65 -0.60
CA TYR A 44 -12.73 3.09 -1.71
C TYR A 44 -13.29 4.35 -2.35
N THR A 45 -12.41 5.28 -2.71
CA THR A 45 -12.77 6.66 -3.05
C THR A 45 -13.10 6.88 -4.52
N ASP A 46 -12.35 6.30 -5.47
CA ASP A 46 -12.73 6.25 -6.89
C ASP A 46 -11.94 5.18 -7.66
N HIS A 47 -12.63 4.22 -8.28
CA HIS A 47 -12.04 3.25 -9.22
C HIS A 47 -12.78 3.27 -10.57
N GLY A 48 -13.59 4.30 -10.81
CA GLY A 48 -14.40 4.46 -12.01
C GLY A 48 -13.62 5.11 -13.15
N PHE A 49 -14.34 5.74 -14.07
CA PHE A 49 -13.74 6.35 -15.26
C PHE A 49 -12.74 7.47 -15.02
N THR A 50 -12.82 8.17 -13.89
CA THR A 50 -11.86 9.24 -13.54
C THR A 50 -10.48 8.64 -13.31
N HIS A 51 -10.41 7.63 -12.43
CA HIS A 51 -9.18 6.90 -12.14
C HIS A 51 -8.56 6.30 -13.43
N LEU A 52 -9.36 5.59 -14.22
CA LEU A 52 -8.88 5.01 -15.49
C LEU A 52 -8.35 6.06 -16.47
N ARG A 53 -8.96 7.25 -16.49
CA ARG A 53 -8.48 8.38 -17.29
C ARG A 53 -7.14 8.91 -16.77
N GLU A 54 -6.97 9.03 -15.46
CA GLU A 54 -5.73 9.50 -14.83
C GLU A 54 -4.58 8.51 -15.04
N VAL A 55 -4.84 7.21 -14.92
CA VAL A 55 -3.85 6.16 -15.25
C VAL A 55 -3.46 6.24 -16.74
N LEU A 56 -4.42 6.45 -17.64
CA LEU A 56 -4.12 6.59 -19.07
C LEU A 56 -3.34 7.87 -19.41
N LEU A 57 -3.67 9.00 -18.78
CA LEU A 57 -2.93 10.25 -18.95
C LEU A 57 -1.49 10.13 -18.42
N THR A 58 -1.33 9.47 -17.27
CA THR A 58 -0.03 9.23 -16.68
C THR A 58 0.79 8.27 -17.53
N SER A 59 0.16 7.20 -18.04
CA SER A 59 0.79 6.26 -18.96
C SER A 59 1.33 6.95 -20.21
N ASP A 60 0.53 7.82 -20.85
CA ASP A 60 0.99 8.59 -22.02
C ASP A 60 2.16 9.52 -21.65
N SER A 61 2.12 10.13 -20.48
CA SER A 61 3.12 11.09 -19.99
C SER A 61 4.44 10.45 -19.57
N LEU A 62 4.39 9.24 -19.01
CA LEU A 62 5.55 8.49 -18.54
C LEU A 62 6.42 7.98 -19.69
N ILE A 63 5.82 7.61 -20.83
CA ILE A 63 6.55 7.11 -22.00
C ILE A 63 7.43 8.24 -22.58
N SER A 64 8.72 7.95 -22.79
CA SER A 64 9.68 8.93 -23.32
C SER A 64 9.34 9.37 -24.75
N ASP A 65 9.74 10.58 -25.13
CA ASP A 65 9.46 11.11 -26.47
C ASP A 65 10.11 10.27 -27.59
N GLU A 66 11.28 9.70 -27.33
CA GLU A 66 11.99 8.80 -28.25
C GLU A 66 11.19 7.50 -28.47
N SER A 67 10.60 6.97 -27.40
CA SER A 67 9.83 5.72 -27.42
C SER A 67 8.65 5.78 -28.40
N TRP A 68 7.95 6.92 -28.45
CA TRP A 68 6.76 7.12 -29.31
C TRP A 68 7.02 6.91 -30.80
N SER A 69 8.27 7.07 -31.25
CA SER A 69 8.65 6.85 -32.65
C SER A 69 8.69 5.35 -33.03
N HIS A 70 8.83 4.47 -32.05
CA HIS A 70 8.92 3.01 -32.21
C HIS A 70 7.65 2.27 -31.85
N MET A 71 6.71 2.94 -31.16
CA MET A 71 5.43 2.33 -30.78
C MET A 71 4.49 2.11 -31.96
N THR A 72 3.59 1.15 -31.80
CA THR A 72 2.64 0.69 -32.81
C THR A 72 1.17 0.93 -32.39
N ALA A 73 0.22 0.86 -33.33
CA ALA A 73 -1.21 0.94 -32.97
C ALA A 73 -1.66 -0.16 -31.98
N PRO A 74 -1.17 -1.42 -32.09
CA PRO A 74 -1.34 -2.44 -31.05
C PRO A 74 -0.82 -2.05 -29.66
N ASP A 75 0.27 -1.27 -29.54
CA ASP A 75 0.75 -0.76 -28.25
C ASP A 75 -0.29 0.15 -27.59
N ALA A 76 -0.79 1.13 -28.34
CA ALA A 76 -1.83 2.04 -27.86
C ALA A 76 -3.10 1.27 -27.46
N ALA A 77 -3.51 0.29 -28.27
CA ALA A 77 -4.68 -0.52 -27.98
C ALA A 77 -4.49 -1.40 -26.73
N ALA A 78 -3.35 -2.08 -26.62
CA ALA A 78 -3.02 -2.93 -25.47
C ALA A 78 -2.94 -2.12 -24.18
N MET A 79 -2.35 -0.94 -24.22
CA MET A 79 -2.31 0.00 -23.10
C MET A 79 -3.73 0.39 -22.65
N ILE A 80 -4.59 0.83 -23.58
CA ILE A 80 -5.95 1.24 -23.23
C ILE A 80 -6.76 0.06 -22.66
N VAL A 81 -6.74 -1.11 -23.29
CA VAL A 81 -7.53 -2.26 -22.82
C VAL A 81 -7.01 -2.79 -21.49
N SER A 82 -5.69 -2.89 -21.31
CA SER A 82 -5.14 -3.35 -20.03
C SER A 82 -5.47 -2.39 -18.88
N ILE A 83 -5.47 -1.07 -19.12
CA ILE A 83 -5.94 -0.08 -18.15
C ILE A 83 -7.44 -0.27 -17.87
N LEU A 84 -8.28 -0.44 -18.89
CA LEU A 84 -9.71 -0.72 -18.68
C LEU A 84 -9.96 -1.99 -17.85
N LEU A 85 -9.03 -2.96 -17.87
CA LEU A 85 -9.16 -4.25 -17.21
C LEU A 85 -8.54 -4.31 -15.81
N HIS A 86 -7.39 -3.68 -15.55
CA HIS A 86 -6.54 -4.01 -14.39
C HIS A 86 -7.27 -4.08 -13.04
N ASP A 87 -8.15 -3.11 -12.79
CA ASP A 87 -8.97 -3.00 -11.58
C ASP A 87 -10.47 -3.18 -11.81
N CYS A 88 -10.86 -3.65 -13.00
CA CYS A 88 -12.27 -3.79 -13.35
C CYS A 88 -13.01 -4.73 -12.39
N ALA A 89 -12.33 -5.75 -11.86
CA ALA A 89 -12.88 -6.69 -10.89
C ALA A 89 -13.37 -6.01 -9.59
N MET A 90 -12.90 -4.79 -9.26
CA MET A 90 -13.40 -4.03 -8.11
C MET A 90 -14.88 -3.62 -8.24
N HIS A 91 -15.40 -3.62 -9.48
CA HIS A 91 -16.80 -3.30 -9.80
C HIS A 91 -17.70 -4.54 -9.94
N LEU A 92 -17.21 -5.72 -9.54
CA LEU A 92 -18.02 -6.94 -9.52
C LEU A 92 -19.29 -6.73 -8.67
N THR A 93 -20.40 -7.20 -9.20
CA THR A 93 -21.69 -7.22 -8.50
C THR A 93 -21.83 -8.50 -7.66
N GLU A 94 -22.86 -8.55 -6.80
CA GLU A 94 -23.20 -9.77 -6.05
C GLU A 94 -23.48 -10.93 -7.00
N ASP A 95 -24.22 -10.66 -8.08
CA ASP A 95 -24.48 -11.64 -9.13
C ASP A 95 -23.20 -12.11 -9.80
N GLY A 96 -22.35 -11.18 -10.23
CA GLY A 96 -21.07 -11.53 -10.85
C GLY A 96 -20.18 -12.37 -9.94
N PHE A 97 -20.18 -12.09 -8.64
CA PHE A 97 -19.47 -12.93 -7.66
C PHE A 97 -20.04 -14.35 -7.57
N TYR A 98 -21.37 -14.52 -7.47
CA TYR A 98 -21.97 -15.85 -7.41
C TYR A 98 -21.80 -16.64 -8.70
N SER A 99 -21.97 -16.01 -9.86
CA SER A 99 -21.70 -16.62 -11.17
C SER A 99 -20.25 -17.13 -11.26
N LEU A 100 -19.30 -16.35 -10.73
CA LEU A 100 -17.90 -16.73 -10.64
C LEU A 100 -17.69 -17.97 -9.77
N ILE A 101 -18.09 -17.93 -8.49
CA ILE A 101 -17.80 -19.03 -7.53
C ILE A 101 -18.63 -20.29 -7.76
N ARG A 102 -19.69 -20.23 -8.58
CA ARG A 102 -20.47 -21.39 -9.03
C ARG A 102 -19.91 -22.02 -10.30
N ASP A 103 -18.81 -21.49 -10.83
CA ASP A 103 -18.19 -21.91 -12.08
C ASP A 103 -19.17 -21.84 -13.28
N GLU A 104 -20.03 -20.82 -13.31
CA GLU A 104 -20.96 -20.59 -14.42
C GLU A 104 -20.25 -19.95 -15.63
N MET A 105 -19.05 -19.39 -15.41
CA MET A 105 -18.21 -18.83 -16.47
C MET A 105 -17.42 -19.91 -17.23
N PRO A 106 -17.12 -19.69 -18.53
CA PRO A 106 -16.30 -20.62 -19.31
C PRO A 106 -14.91 -20.84 -18.72
N ILE A 107 -14.38 -22.06 -18.88
CA ILE A 107 -12.99 -22.36 -18.51
C ILE A 107 -12.03 -21.60 -19.42
N VAL A 108 -11.16 -20.80 -18.82
CA VAL A 108 -10.11 -20.06 -19.53
C VAL A 108 -8.86 -20.93 -19.68
N ASN A 109 -8.29 -20.93 -20.88
CA ASN A 109 -6.98 -21.54 -21.18
C ASN A 109 -6.08 -20.46 -21.80
N SER A 110 -5.41 -19.69 -20.94
CA SER A 110 -4.53 -18.61 -21.39
C SER A 110 -3.22 -19.14 -21.94
N ARG A 111 -2.67 -18.48 -22.97
CA ARG A 111 -1.34 -18.78 -23.50
C ARG A 111 -0.23 -18.52 -22.49
N TYR A 112 -0.47 -17.67 -21.48
CA TYR A 112 0.53 -17.23 -20.52
C TYR A 112 0.42 -17.95 -19.17
N THR A 113 -0.80 -18.31 -18.75
CA THR A 113 -1.04 -18.93 -17.43
C THR A 113 -1.60 -20.34 -17.51
N GLY A 114 -2.02 -20.79 -18.70
CA GLY A 114 -2.64 -22.10 -18.90
C GLY A 114 -4.05 -22.17 -18.33
N VAL A 115 -4.47 -23.38 -17.95
CA VAL A 115 -5.72 -23.61 -17.22
C VAL A 115 -5.46 -23.53 -15.73
N GLU A 116 -6.22 -22.70 -15.03
CA GLU A 116 -6.12 -22.52 -13.59
C GLU A 116 -7.27 -23.19 -12.84
N LYS A 117 -7.16 -23.20 -11.51
CA LYS A 117 -8.16 -23.80 -10.63
C LYS A 117 -9.52 -23.11 -10.78
N LYS A 118 -10.58 -23.90 -10.74
CA LYS A 118 -11.96 -23.42 -10.72
C LYS A 118 -12.19 -22.44 -9.57
N TRP A 119 -13.04 -21.44 -9.78
CA TRP A 119 -13.31 -20.41 -8.78
C TRP A 119 -14.02 -20.96 -7.56
N SER A 120 -14.84 -21.99 -7.70
CA SER A 120 -15.42 -22.72 -6.58
C SER A 120 -14.35 -23.28 -5.63
N GLU A 121 -13.27 -23.85 -6.17
CA GLU A 121 -12.14 -24.38 -5.38
C GLU A 121 -11.35 -23.26 -4.71
N VAL A 122 -11.05 -22.18 -5.45
CA VAL A 122 -10.31 -21.03 -4.93
C VAL A 122 -11.09 -20.35 -3.80
N TRP A 123 -12.39 -20.15 -3.98
CA TRP A 123 -13.29 -19.61 -2.96
C TRP A 123 -13.36 -20.53 -1.73
N HIS A 124 -13.49 -21.84 -1.92
CA HIS A 124 -13.52 -22.79 -0.81
C HIS A 124 -12.24 -22.73 0.04
N ASN A 125 -11.07 -22.68 -0.62
CA ASN A 125 -9.77 -22.58 0.06
C ASN A 125 -9.65 -21.25 0.82
N PHE A 126 -9.98 -20.13 0.18
CA PHE A 126 -9.99 -18.82 0.82
C PHE A 126 -10.93 -18.80 2.03
N PHE A 127 -12.13 -19.34 1.89
CA PHE A 127 -13.11 -19.33 2.98
C PHE A 127 -12.68 -20.23 4.15
N SER A 128 -11.96 -21.33 3.88
CA SER A 128 -11.34 -22.17 4.90
C SER A 128 -10.23 -21.44 5.68
N GLU A 129 -9.41 -20.65 4.97
CA GLU A 129 -8.41 -19.75 5.57
C GLU A 129 -9.08 -18.65 6.40
N ALA A 130 -10.12 -18.00 5.87
CA ALA A 130 -10.81 -16.88 6.52
C ALA A 130 -11.42 -17.23 7.88
N LYS A 131 -11.84 -18.48 8.07
CA LYS A 131 -12.31 -18.98 9.38
C LYS A 131 -11.23 -19.00 10.47
N ARG A 132 -9.96 -18.87 10.09
CA ARG A 132 -8.78 -18.93 10.98
C ARG A 132 -8.03 -17.60 11.04
N PHE A 133 -8.62 -16.51 10.54
CA PHE A 133 -8.05 -15.18 10.68
C PHE A 133 -7.87 -14.83 12.16
N ASP A 134 -6.71 -14.25 12.48
CA ASP A 134 -6.40 -13.72 13.81
C ASP A 134 -7.12 -12.39 14.07
N ALA A 135 -7.05 -11.92 15.32
CA ALA A 135 -7.68 -10.67 15.74
C ALA A 135 -7.22 -9.46 14.92
N THR A 136 -5.94 -9.41 14.54
CA THR A 136 -5.37 -8.33 13.71
C THR A 136 -6.01 -8.30 12.33
N LYS A 137 -6.11 -9.45 11.65
CA LYS A 137 -6.69 -9.57 10.31
C LYS A 137 -8.20 -9.33 10.33
N LEU A 138 -8.90 -9.81 11.36
CA LEU A 138 -10.33 -9.56 11.55
C LEU A 138 -10.59 -8.06 11.76
N THR A 139 -9.81 -7.41 12.63
CA THR A 139 -9.94 -5.97 12.87
C THR A 139 -9.62 -5.16 11.62
N ALA A 140 -8.60 -5.55 10.85
CA ALA A 140 -8.25 -4.87 9.61
C ALA A 140 -9.34 -4.93 8.53
N ILE A 141 -10.09 -6.03 8.44
CA ILE A 141 -11.13 -6.22 7.41
C ILE A 141 -12.50 -5.73 7.89
N PHE A 142 -12.85 -6.03 9.15
CA PHE A 142 -14.20 -5.84 9.67
C PHE A 142 -14.33 -4.73 10.72
N GLY A 143 -13.21 -4.26 11.27
CA GLY A 143 -13.20 -3.32 12.40
C GLY A 143 -13.49 -3.94 13.76
N ASP A 144 -13.54 -5.26 13.87
CA ASP A 144 -13.75 -6.01 15.11
C ASP A 144 -13.11 -7.42 15.05
N GLU A 145 -13.09 -8.12 16.18
CA GLU A 145 -12.48 -9.46 16.32
C GLU A 145 -13.48 -10.63 16.17
N THR A 146 -14.70 -10.35 15.65
CA THR A 146 -15.73 -11.39 15.54
C THR A 146 -15.32 -12.42 14.46
N PRO A 147 -15.35 -13.74 14.75
CA PRO A 147 -14.99 -14.74 13.77
C PRO A 147 -15.90 -14.74 12.52
N VAL A 148 -15.32 -15.15 11.39
CA VAL A 148 -16.03 -15.29 10.11
C VAL A 148 -17.16 -16.30 10.19
N ARG A 149 -18.34 -15.91 9.70
CA ARG A 149 -19.55 -16.75 9.63
C ARG A 149 -19.72 -17.35 8.23
N VAL A 150 -20.65 -18.29 8.10
CA VAL A 150 -21.04 -18.88 6.80
C VAL A 150 -21.70 -17.80 5.94
N ILE A 151 -21.19 -17.62 4.72
CA ILE A 151 -21.83 -16.73 3.74
C ILE A 151 -23.15 -17.36 3.26
N PRO A 152 -24.27 -16.60 3.26
CA PRO A 152 -25.55 -17.05 2.71
C PRO A 152 -25.44 -17.50 1.25
N GLN A 153 -26.30 -18.43 0.81
CA GLN A 153 -26.34 -18.81 -0.62
C GLN A 153 -27.14 -17.83 -1.48
N ASN A 154 -28.07 -17.11 -0.85
CA ASN A 154 -28.90 -16.11 -1.50
C ASN A 154 -28.27 -14.72 -1.31
N LYS A 155 -28.04 -14.01 -2.40
CA LYS A 155 -27.45 -12.65 -2.39
C LYS A 155 -28.25 -11.66 -1.55
N ILE A 156 -29.58 -11.82 -1.46
CA ILE A 156 -30.47 -10.93 -0.70
C ILE A 156 -30.13 -10.95 0.80
N ASP A 157 -29.58 -12.07 1.29
CA ASP A 157 -29.25 -12.25 2.70
C ASP A 157 -27.83 -11.75 3.04
N LEU A 158 -27.06 -11.22 2.08
CA LEU A 158 -25.70 -10.73 2.30
C LEU A 158 -25.70 -9.50 3.22
N SER A 159 -25.05 -9.65 4.38
CA SER A 159 -24.77 -8.52 5.26
C SER A 159 -23.61 -7.67 4.74
N GLY A 160 -23.46 -6.45 5.28
CA GLY A 160 -22.28 -5.63 5.01
C GLY A 160 -20.96 -6.32 5.36
N ARG A 161 -20.95 -7.15 6.41
CA ARG A 161 -19.77 -7.94 6.80
C ARG A 161 -19.41 -9.00 5.76
N ASP A 162 -20.41 -9.69 5.21
CA ASP A 162 -20.19 -10.69 4.17
C ASP A 162 -19.60 -10.04 2.91
N LYS A 163 -20.06 -8.83 2.58
CA LYS A 163 -19.52 -8.03 1.46
C LYS A 163 -18.05 -7.66 1.66
N LEU A 164 -17.63 -7.30 2.87
CA LEU A 164 -16.22 -7.03 3.18
C LEU A 164 -15.35 -8.28 3.01
N LEU A 165 -15.85 -9.45 3.43
CA LEU A 165 -15.11 -10.71 3.24
C LEU A 165 -14.99 -11.09 1.76
N ILE A 166 -16.07 -10.92 0.99
CA ILE A 166 -16.08 -11.11 -0.46
C ILE A 166 -15.13 -10.11 -1.12
N GLY A 167 -15.11 -8.86 -0.66
CA GLY A 167 -14.16 -7.83 -1.10
C GLY A 167 -12.72 -8.27 -0.93
N GLU A 168 -12.34 -8.80 0.25
CA GLU A 168 -10.97 -9.33 0.46
C GLU A 168 -10.64 -10.48 -0.50
N PHE A 169 -11.60 -11.36 -0.80
CA PHE A 169 -11.39 -12.42 -1.80
C PHE A 169 -11.16 -11.85 -3.20
N ILE A 170 -12.03 -10.94 -3.64
CA ILE A 170 -11.93 -10.29 -4.95
C ILE A 170 -10.60 -9.56 -5.02
N ARG A 171 -10.22 -8.79 -4.00
CA ARG A 171 -8.95 -8.07 -3.92
C ARG A 171 -7.73 -8.97 -4.02
N ARG A 172 -7.72 -10.17 -3.43
CA ARG A 172 -6.58 -11.09 -3.59
C ARG A 172 -6.48 -11.66 -5.00
N ASN A 173 -7.58 -11.71 -5.73
CA ASN A 173 -7.71 -12.39 -7.00
C ASN A 173 -7.99 -11.46 -8.19
N HIS A 174 -8.09 -10.14 -7.98
CA HIS A 174 -8.62 -9.18 -8.95
C HIS A 174 -7.85 -9.20 -10.26
N ALA A 175 -6.51 -9.23 -10.21
CA ALA A 175 -5.67 -9.32 -11.39
C ALA A 175 -5.95 -10.58 -12.24
N ARG A 176 -6.25 -11.72 -11.59
CA ARG A 176 -6.66 -12.95 -12.28
C ARG A 176 -8.07 -12.80 -12.86
N ILE A 177 -9.01 -12.30 -12.07
CA ILE A 177 -10.39 -12.06 -12.52
C ILE A 177 -10.41 -11.12 -13.73
N ALA A 178 -9.63 -10.03 -13.70
CA ALA A 178 -9.46 -9.09 -14.80
C ALA A 178 -8.92 -9.74 -16.08
N HIS A 179 -7.97 -10.67 -15.94
CA HIS A 179 -7.48 -11.46 -17.08
C HIS A 179 -8.58 -12.34 -17.67
N GLU A 180 -9.32 -13.05 -16.83
CA GLU A 180 -10.39 -13.94 -17.28
C GLU A 180 -11.60 -13.18 -17.88
N ILE A 181 -11.90 -11.97 -17.36
CA ILE A 181 -12.86 -11.03 -17.96
C ILE A 181 -12.51 -10.68 -19.40
N ALA A 182 -11.22 -10.67 -19.77
CA ALA A 182 -10.81 -10.44 -21.15
C ALA A 182 -11.34 -11.52 -22.12
N PHE A 183 -11.62 -12.73 -21.63
CA PHE A 183 -12.13 -13.84 -22.44
C PHE A 183 -13.65 -13.86 -22.53
N TYR A 184 -14.33 -13.76 -21.38
CA TYR A 184 -15.77 -14.01 -21.31
C TYR A 184 -16.59 -12.76 -20.98
N GLY A 185 -15.96 -11.59 -20.77
CA GLY A 185 -16.63 -10.35 -20.37
C GLY A 185 -16.83 -10.23 -18.86
N VAL A 186 -17.48 -9.14 -18.41
CA VAL A 186 -17.79 -8.94 -16.99
C VAL A 186 -18.93 -9.89 -16.58
N PRO A 187 -18.77 -10.75 -15.55
CA PRO A 187 -19.83 -11.63 -15.08
C PRO A 187 -21.06 -10.86 -14.59
N GLY A 188 -22.23 -11.23 -15.11
CA GLY A 188 -23.54 -10.68 -14.77
C GLY A 188 -24.48 -11.73 -14.17
N VAL A 189 -25.78 -11.50 -14.38
CA VAL A 189 -26.86 -12.37 -13.89
C VAL A 189 -27.00 -13.59 -14.81
N ASP A 190 -27.22 -14.78 -14.24
CA ASP A 190 -27.52 -16.02 -14.96
C ASP A 190 -26.49 -16.38 -16.07
N GLY A 191 -25.23 -16.01 -15.89
CA GLY A 191 -24.15 -16.26 -16.86
C GLY A 191 -24.07 -15.27 -18.02
N ASP A 192 -24.93 -14.25 -18.07
CA ASP A 192 -24.79 -13.14 -19.02
C ASP A 192 -23.52 -12.34 -18.73
N SER A 193 -22.91 -11.76 -19.76
CA SER A 193 -21.70 -10.97 -19.60
C SER A 193 -21.65 -9.71 -20.45
N ILE A 194 -20.97 -8.70 -19.91
CA ILE A 194 -20.61 -7.49 -20.68
C ILE A 194 -19.27 -7.74 -21.34
N CYS A 195 -19.30 -8.18 -22.60
CA CYS A 195 -18.11 -8.45 -23.39
C CYS A 195 -17.40 -7.15 -23.81
N LEU A 196 -16.08 -7.26 -23.98
CA LEU A 196 -15.31 -6.28 -24.74
C LEU A 196 -15.68 -6.35 -26.23
N GLY A 197 -15.06 -5.49 -27.05
CA GLY A 197 -15.22 -5.59 -28.50
C GLY A 197 -14.64 -6.88 -29.07
N GLU A 198 -15.02 -7.24 -30.30
CA GLU A 198 -14.39 -8.35 -31.02
C GLU A 198 -12.91 -8.05 -31.22
N GLU A 199 -12.05 -8.98 -30.79
CA GLU A 199 -10.61 -8.75 -30.83
C GLU A 199 -10.11 -8.54 -32.27
N PRO A 200 -9.18 -7.60 -32.48
CA PRO A 200 -8.68 -7.32 -33.82
C PRO A 200 -7.88 -8.53 -34.32
N GLU A 201 -7.05 -9.15 -33.51
CA GLU A 201 -6.23 -10.30 -33.91
C GLU A 201 -6.40 -11.42 -32.89
N ASP A 202 -6.28 -12.66 -33.34
CA ASP A 202 -6.43 -13.83 -32.47
C ASP A 202 -5.52 -13.72 -31.24
N ASN A 203 -6.11 -13.92 -30.06
CA ASN A 203 -5.44 -13.86 -28.75
C ASN A 203 -4.98 -12.46 -28.31
N PHE A 204 -5.41 -11.39 -28.97
CA PHE A 204 -5.08 -10.03 -28.54
C PHE A 204 -5.73 -9.70 -27.19
N LEU A 205 -6.96 -10.17 -26.93
CA LEU A 205 -7.60 -9.98 -25.62
C LEU A 205 -6.90 -10.77 -24.50
N ASP A 206 -6.43 -12.00 -24.76
CA ASP A 206 -5.60 -12.75 -23.81
C ASP A 206 -4.32 -11.97 -23.46
N LEU A 207 -3.66 -11.36 -24.46
CA LEU A 207 -2.50 -10.51 -24.23
C LEU A 207 -2.85 -9.29 -23.36
N CYS A 208 -3.92 -8.57 -23.68
CA CYS A 208 -4.33 -7.38 -22.92
C CYS A 208 -4.70 -7.73 -21.47
N GLY A 209 -5.43 -8.82 -21.26
CA GLY A 209 -5.76 -9.34 -19.94
C GLY A 209 -4.53 -9.80 -19.17
N PHE A 210 -3.53 -10.38 -19.84
CA PHE A 210 -2.28 -10.77 -19.20
C PHE A 210 -1.41 -9.56 -18.82
N ILE A 211 -1.37 -8.52 -19.65
CA ILE A 211 -0.74 -7.23 -19.30
C ILE A 211 -1.41 -6.65 -18.05
N ALA A 212 -2.74 -6.59 -18.04
CA ALA A 212 -3.50 -6.14 -16.88
C ALA A 212 -3.16 -6.96 -15.63
N ARG A 213 -3.13 -8.28 -15.74
CA ARG A 213 -2.78 -9.19 -14.63
C ARG A 213 -1.37 -8.99 -14.08
N SER A 214 -0.43 -8.57 -14.92
CA SER A 214 0.98 -8.48 -14.56
C SER A 214 1.27 -7.50 -13.42
N HIS A 215 0.36 -6.56 -13.13
CA HIS A 215 0.55 -5.60 -12.03
C HIS A 215 0.53 -6.25 -10.63
N ASN A 216 -0.02 -7.47 -10.51
CA ASN A 216 0.01 -8.28 -9.29
C ASN A 216 1.01 -9.46 -9.36
N MET A 217 2.02 -9.37 -10.25
CA MET A 217 3.07 -10.37 -10.45
C MET A 217 4.43 -9.70 -10.55
N SER A 218 5.52 -10.31 -10.09
CA SER A 218 6.86 -9.78 -10.39
C SER A 218 7.02 -9.51 -11.89
N LEU A 219 7.44 -8.29 -12.27
CA LEU A 219 7.58 -7.89 -13.67
C LEU A 219 8.47 -8.87 -14.46
N ARG A 220 9.57 -9.33 -13.85
CA ARG A 220 10.44 -10.36 -14.46
C ARG A 220 9.70 -11.66 -14.72
N ALA A 221 8.94 -12.14 -13.73
CA ALA A 221 8.15 -13.36 -13.87
C ALA A 221 7.07 -13.22 -14.96
N ALA A 222 6.44 -12.04 -15.09
CA ALA A 222 5.47 -11.77 -16.14
C ALA A 222 6.11 -11.77 -17.53
N VAL A 223 7.26 -11.09 -17.70
CA VAL A 223 8.03 -11.09 -18.95
C VAL A 223 8.52 -12.49 -19.31
N ASP A 224 8.88 -13.32 -18.32
CA ASP A 224 9.32 -14.69 -18.54
C ASP A 224 8.23 -15.62 -19.09
N LYS A 225 6.94 -15.27 -18.91
CA LYS A 225 5.81 -15.98 -19.53
C LYS A 225 5.65 -15.69 -21.02
N LEU A 226 6.23 -14.60 -21.53
CA LEU A 226 6.24 -14.33 -22.96
C LEU A 226 7.14 -15.33 -23.69
N GLU A 227 6.76 -15.71 -24.90
CA GLU A 227 7.55 -16.59 -25.75
C GLU A 227 8.99 -16.05 -25.87
N LYS A 228 10.01 -16.87 -25.54
CA LYS A 228 11.42 -16.42 -25.44
C LYS A 228 11.93 -15.60 -26.63
N ARG A 229 11.48 -15.93 -27.85
CA ARG A 229 11.89 -15.26 -29.09
C ARG A 229 11.07 -14.00 -29.43
N LYS A 230 10.01 -13.73 -28.66
CA LYS A 230 9.06 -12.62 -28.84
C LYS A 230 8.95 -11.76 -27.58
N ARG A 231 9.94 -11.82 -26.69
CA ARG A 231 9.94 -11.03 -25.43
C ARG A 231 9.95 -9.53 -25.69
N GLN A 232 10.63 -9.10 -26.76
CA GLN A 232 10.70 -7.71 -27.17
C GLN A 232 9.37 -7.23 -27.76
N ILE A 233 8.83 -8.02 -28.68
CA ILE A 233 7.63 -7.71 -29.47
C ILE A 233 6.77 -8.97 -29.59
N HIS A 234 5.54 -8.92 -29.07
CA HIS A 234 4.55 -9.99 -29.14
C HIS A 234 3.23 -9.44 -29.66
N LEU A 235 2.61 -10.06 -30.67
CA LEU A 235 1.43 -9.53 -31.38
C LEU A 235 1.62 -8.06 -31.82
N ASN A 236 2.82 -7.73 -32.30
CA ASN A 236 3.22 -6.37 -32.67
C ASN A 236 3.12 -5.33 -31.53
N THR A 237 3.14 -5.79 -30.29
CA THR A 237 3.13 -4.99 -29.06
C THR A 237 4.45 -5.15 -28.30
N HIS A 238 4.99 -4.04 -27.80
CA HIS A 238 6.13 -3.92 -26.88
C HIS A 238 5.68 -4.23 -25.45
N VAL A 239 5.30 -5.48 -25.22
CA VAL A 239 4.57 -5.93 -24.02
C VAL A 239 5.26 -5.54 -22.69
N PRO A 240 6.57 -5.76 -22.49
CA PRO A 240 7.25 -5.33 -21.27
C PRO A 240 7.12 -3.82 -20.98
N LEU A 241 7.19 -2.96 -22.01
CA LEU A 241 6.97 -1.52 -21.84
C LEU A 241 5.54 -1.22 -21.37
N ILE A 242 4.53 -1.88 -21.94
CA ILE A 242 3.15 -1.62 -21.53
C ILE A 242 2.88 -2.12 -20.10
N MET A 243 3.43 -3.28 -19.72
CA MET A 243 3.32 -3.81 -18.35
C MET A 243 3.91 -2.85 -17.32
N LEU A 244 5.12 -2.33 -17.57
CA LEU A 244 5.76 -1.42 -16.62
C LEU A 244 5.07 -0.05 -16.58
N VAL A 245 4.61 0.46 -17.71
CA VAL A 245 3.92 1.76 -17.77
C VAL A 245 2.61 1.69 -16.99
N LEU A 246 1.83 0.62 -17.15
CA LEU A 246 0.62 0.39 -16.35
C LEU A 246 0.94 0.37 -14.85
N ARG A 247 1.96 -0.40 -14.44
CA ARG A 247 2.38 -0.53 -13.04
C ARG A 247 2.76 0.82 -12.41
N ILE A 248 3.61 1.59 -13.10
CA ILE A 248 4.05 2.90 -12.58
C ILE A 248 2.92 3.92 -12.63
N ALA A 249 2.08 3.91 -13.67
CA ALA A 249 0.94 4.83 -13.80
C ALA A 249 -0.20 4.53 -12.82
N ASP A 250 -0.30 3.30 -12.33
CA ASP A 250 -1.23 2.96 -11.26
C ASP A 250 -0.76 3.52 -9.91
N TYR A 251 0.56 3.43 -9.61
CA TYR A 251 1.16 4.07 -8.44
C TYR A 251 1.12 5.60 -8.48
N ILE A 252 1.32 6.19 -9.66
CA ILE A 252 1.56 7.61 -9.84
C ILE A 252 0.43 8.20 -10.68
N GLN A 253 -0.30 9.19 -10.16
CA GLN A 253 -1.36 9.87 -10.90
C GLN A 253 -0.97 11.32 -11.22
N ILE A 254 -0.94 11.66 -12.51
CA ILE A 254 -0.62 12.99 -13.05
C ILE A 254 -1.90 13.67 -13.53
N HIS A 255 -2.13 14.91 -13.09
CA HIS A 255 -3.19 15.73 -13.69
C HIS A 255 -2.71 16.39 -14.98
N ALA A 256 -3.48 16.22 -16.05
CA ALA A 256 -3.33 16.99 -17.28
C ALA A 256 -4.25 18.22 -17.26
N GLU A 257 -4.02 19.18 -16.35
CA GLU A 257 -4.59 20.52 -16.53
C GLU A 257 -3.57 21.41 -17.24
N ARG A 258 -3.67 21.45 -18.58
CA ARG A 258 -3.07 22.46 -19.48
C ARG A 258 -1.71 23.02 -19.03
N ALA A 259 -0.72 22.17 -18.81
CA ALA A 259 0.66 22.62 -18.66
C ALA A 259 1.44 22.38 -19.96
N PRO A 260 2.04 23.41 -20.58
CA PRO A 260 2.90 23.22 -21.75
C PRO A 260 4.17 22.46 -21.34
N LYS A 261 4.39 21.28 -21.93
CA LYS A 261 5.64 20.47 -22.08
C LYS A 261 6.70 20.40 -20.94
N GLN A 262 6.55 21.04 -19.79
CA GLN A 262 7.66 21.23 -18.84
C GLN A 262 7.31 21.12 -17.36
N LEU A 263 6.06 20.80 -16.98
CA LEU A 263 5.72 20.53 -15.58
C LEU A 263 4.66 19.43 -15.54
N LEU A 264 5.07 18.18 -15.30
CA LEU A 264 4.14 17.14 -14.87
C LEU A 264 3.69 17.50 -13.45
N SER A 265 2.53 18.16 -13.33
CA SER A 265 1.88 18.41 -12.04
C SER A 265 1.27 17.10 -11.54
N LEU A 266 2.09 16.34 -10.84
CA LEU A 266 1.70 15.15 -10.09
C LEU A 266 0.82 15.58 -8.92
N LYS A 267 -0.35 14.96 -8.76
CA LYS A 267 -1.29 15.35 -7.69
C LYS A 267 -1.36 14.30 -6.59
N THR A 268 -1.21 13.03 -6.94
CA THR A 268 -1.53 11.92 -6.04
C THR A 268 -0.61 10.72 -6.25
N LEU A 269 -0.33 10.05 -5.13
CA LEU A 269 0.30 8.74 -5.09
C LEU A 269 -0.74 7.76 -4.57
N VAL A 270 -0.91 6.65 -5.28
CA VAL A 270 -1.87 5.62 -4.91
C VAL A 270 -1.14 4.55 -4.10
N SER A 271 -1.70 4.23 -2.95
CA SER A 271 -1.34 3.05 -2.17
C SER A 271 -2.54 2.11 -2.27
N PRO A 272 -2.35 0.80 -2.43
CA PRO A 272 -3.49 -0.10 -2.37
C PRO A 272 -4.11 -0.12 -0.96
N ILE A 273 -5.37 0.37 -0.84
CA ILE A 273 -6.45 -0.03 0.09
C ILE A 273 -6.70 0.84 1.35
N SER A 274 -7.91 1.43 1.40
CA SER A 274 -8.79 1.84 2.54
C SER A 274 -8.29 2.88 3.57
N ARG A 275 -9.24 3.71 4.07
CA ARG A 275 -9.30 4.70 5.19
C ARG A 275 -8.03 5.44 5.65
N GLY A 276 -6.88 4.78 5.76
CA GLY A 276 -5.57 5.39 5.99
C GLY A 276 -5.05 6.24 4.80
N GLU A 277 -5.61 6.06 3.61
CA GLU A 277 -5.27 6.86 2.41
C GLU A 277 -5.48 8.37 2.60
N TRP A 278 -6.54 8.79 3.30
CA TRP A 278 -6.78 10.21 3.51
C TRP A 278 -5.67 10.87 4.31
N LYS A 279 -5.16 10.20 5.35
CA LYS A 279 -4.06 10.75 6.15
C LYS A 279 -2.78 10.88 5.32
N LYS A 280 -2.45 9.84 4.54
CA LYS A 280 -1.29 9.84 3.63
C LYS A 280 -1.40 10.94 2.58
N HIS A 281 -2.54 11.03 1.89
CA HIS A 281 -2.79 12.05 0.88
C HIS A 281 -2.73 13.46 1.47
N HIS A 282 -3.34 13.72 2.63
CA HIS A 282 -3.29 15.03 3.29
C HIS A 282 -1.89 15.38 3.82
N SER A 283 -1.01 14.39 3.91
CA SER A 283 0.39 14.60 4.29
C SER A 283 1.24 14.98 3.08
N ILE A 284 0.79 14.75 1.84
CA ILE A 284 1.52 15.23 0.65
C ILE A 284 1.23 16.72 0.47
N VAL A 285 2.28 17.53 0.52
CA VAL A 285 2.23 18.98 0.34
C VAL A 285 2.33 19.31 -1.14
N GLU A 286 3.35 18.76 -1.80
CA GLU A 286 3.64 19.03 -3.20
C GLU A 286 4.32 17.83 -3.86
N ILE A 287 4.08 17.65 -5.15
CA ILE A 287 4.88 16.75 -5.98
C ILE A 287 5.34 17.54 -7.20
N ASN A 288 6.64 17.56 -7.44
CA ASN A 288 7.22 18.26 -8.59
C ASN A 288 8.36 17.46 -9.23
N GLN A 289 8.64 17.77 -10.48
CA GLN A 289 9.84 17.30 -11.20
C GLN A 289 10.97 18.34 -11.14
N ALA A 290 10.91 19.26 -10.17
CA ALA A 290 11.81 20.39 -10.04
C ALA A 290 13.01 20.08 -9.13
N HIS A 291 13.58 18.88 -9.26
CA HIS A 291 14.82 18.52 -8.61
C HIS A 291 16.01 18.82 -9.55
N GLU A 292 17.24 18.91 -9.02
CA GLU A 292 18.46 19.00 -9.85
C GLU A 292 18.61 17.81 -10.83
N ASP A 293 17.87 16.72 -10.58
CA ASP A 293 17.82 15.52 -11.41
C ASP A 293 16.52 15.54 -12.25
N PRO A 294 16.59 15.72 -13.58
CA PRO A 294 15.43 15.78 -14.46
C PRO A 294 14.69 14.44 -14.60
N GLU A 295 15.28 13.34 -14.14
CA GLU A 295 14.66 12.01 -14.15
C GLU A 295 14.11 11.61 -12.76
N ALA A 296 14.09 12.55 -11.80
CA ALA A 296 13.55 12.34 -10.47
C ALA A 296 12.21 13.07 -10.27
N ILE A 297 11.28 12.39 -9.62
CA ILE A 297 10.11 13.02 -8.99
C ILE A 297 10.47 13.31 -7.54
N TYR A 298 10.29 14.56 -7.11
CA TYR A 298 10.39 14.94 -5.71
C TYR A 298 9.00 15.07 -5.08
N ILE A 299 8.82 14.49 -3.89
CA ILE A 299 7.59 14.51 -3.12
C ILE A 299 7.86 15.21 -1.78
N ASP A 300 7.27 16.38 -1.59
CA ASP A 300 7.25 17.02 -0.28
C ASP A 300 6.08 16.48 0.54
N ALA A 301 6.39 15.84 1.66
CA ALA A 301 5.43 15.29 2.60
C ALA A 301 5.67 15.77 4.04
N GLU A 302 4.57 16.02 4.76
CA GLU A 302 4.51 16.44 6.16
C GLU A 302 3.50 15.58 6.93
N PRO A 303 3.84 14.31 7.21
CA PRO A 303 3.01 13.43 8.04
C PRO A 303 2.84 14.00 9.45
N LYS A 304 1.66 13.79 10.03
CA LYS A 304 1.27 14.31 11.35
C LYS A 304 1.46 13.33 12.50
N ASP A 305 1.80 12.08 12.19
CA ASP A 305 2.04 11.02 13.17
C ASP A 305 3.08 10.01 12.66
N ALA A 306 3.71 9.28 13.59
CA ALA A 306 4.80 8.36 13.29
C ALA A 306 4.38 7.17 12.40
N LEU A 307 3.12 6.73 12.51
CA LEU A 307 2.58 5.65 11.69
C LEU A 307 2.49 6.09 10.23
N THR A 308 1.90 7.26 9.98
CA THR A 308 1.77 7.84 8.63
C THR A 308 3.14 8.13 8.02
N TYR A 309 4.11 8.61 8.82
CA TYR A 309 5.50 8.79 8.38
C TYR A 309 6.11 7.49 7.85
N GLU A 310 6.02 6.42 8.63
CA GLU A 310 6.59 5.11 8.26
C GLU A 310 5.86 4.48 7.06
N GLU A 311 4.53 4.61 6.98
CA GLU A 311 3.75 4.14 5.85
C GLU A 311 4.11 4.86 4.54
N LEU A 312 4.32 6.18 4.58
CA LEU A 312 4.74 6.94 3.40
C LEU A 312 6.16 6.58 2.96
N ARG A 313 7.10 6.41 3.90
CA ARG A 313 8.46 5.96 3.54
C ARG A 313 8.47 4.60 2.87
N LYS A 314 7.66 3.65 3.38
CA LYS A 314 7.48 2.35 2.74
C LYS A 314 6.90 2.50 1.34
N LEU A 315 5.83 3.28 1.18
CA LEU A 315 5.23 3.56 -0.12
C LEU A 315 6.25 4.11 -1.12
N PHE A 316 7.05 5.12 -0.76
CA PHE A 316 8.04 5.70 -1.66
C PHE A 316 9.16 4.72 -2.00
N SER A 317 9.60 3.92 -1.02
CA SER A 317 10.57 2.83 -1.23
C SER A 317 10.03 1.74 -2.17
N ASP A 318 8.77 1.39 -2.04
CA ASP A 318 8.11 0.39 -2.89
C ASP A 318 8.02 0.90 -4.34
N ILE A 319 7.63 2.16 -4.54
CA ILE A 319 7.59 2.76 -5.89
C ILE A 319 9.00 2.87 -6.48
N GLN A 320 10.02 3.25 -5.70
CA GLN A 320 11.41 3.27 -6.17
C GLN A 320 11.88 1.85 -6.57
N SER A 321 11.52 0.84 -5.79
CA SER A 321 11.86 -0.57 -6.09
C SER A 321 11.21 -1.02 -7.40
N GLU A 322 9.98 -0.58 -7.66
CA GLU A 322 9.25 -0.85 -8.90
C GLU A 322 9.91 -0.16 -10.11
N LEU A 323 10.37 1.10 -9.95
CA LEU A 323 11.14 1.82 -10.98
C LEU A 323 12.46 1.11 -11.28
N ASP A 324 13.20 0.71 -10.24
CA ASP A 324 14.50 0.02 -10.39
C ASP A 324 14.34 -1.30 -11.15
N LEU A 325 13.31 -2.09 -10.79
CA LEU A 325 12.97 -3.32 -11.50
C LEU A 325 12.60 -3.05 -12.97
N SER A 326 11.79 -2.01 -13.20
CA SER A 326 11.35 -1.61 -14.54
C SER A 326 12.53 -1.24 -15.45
N TRP A 327 13.45 -0.41 -14.97
CA TRP A 327 14.66 -0.06 -15.72
C TRP A 327 15.58 -1.24 -15.95
N SER A 328 15.70 -2.13 -14.97
CA SER A 328 16.47 -3.36 -15.09
C SER A 328 15.90 -4.28 -16.19
N VAL A 329 14.57 -4.43 -16.25
CA VAL A 329 13.88 -5.22 -17.28
C VAL A 329 13.99 -4.57 -18.66
N LEU A 330 13.80 -3.25 -18.78
CA LEU A 330 13.99 -2.51 -20.03
C LEU A 330 15.39 -2.70 -20.60
N GLY A 331 16.42 -2.53 -19.76
CA GLY A 331 17.81 -2.71 -20.15
C GLY A 331 18.12 -4.13 -20.62
N GLU A 332 17.54 -5.15 -19.96
CA GLU A 332 17.71 -6.55 -20.34
C GLU A 332 17.01 -6.89 -21.66
N VAL A 333 15.75 -6.47 -21.81
CA VAL A 333 14.91 -6.85 -22.95
C VAL A 333 15.28 -6.07 -24.21
N TYR A 334 15.48 -4.76 -24.07
CA TYR A 334 15.61 -3.84 -25.20
C TYR A 334 17.01 -3.25 -25.38
N GLY A 335 17.80 -3.13 -24.30
CA GLY A 335 19.04 -2.34 -24.30
C GLY A 335 20.11 -2.75 -25.31
N ARG A 336 20.08 -3.99 -25.82
CA ARG A 336 21.04 -4.49 -26.82
C ARG A 336 20.55 -4.42 -28.27
N TYR A 337 19.30 -4.02 -28.49
CA TYR A 337 18.64 -4.09 -29.78
C TYR A 337 18.32 -2.69 -30.28
N GLY A 338 19.21 -2.09 -31.07
CA GLY A 338 18.84 -0.88 -31.81
C GLY A 338 17.78 -1.18 -32.88
N PRO A 339 16.68 -0.42 -32.99
CA PRO A 339 16.38 0.86 -32.32
C PRO A 339 15.55 0.76 -31.02
N LEU A 340 15.19 -0.45 -30.58
CA LEU A 340 14.35 -0.68 -29.39
C LEU A 340 14.98 -0.20 -28.08
N ASN A 341 16.30 0.00 -28.03
CA ASN A 341 16.99 0.57 -26.87
C ASN A 341 16.56 2.01 -26.53
N GLU A 342 15.79 2.67 -27.41
CA GLU A 342 15.15 3.96 -27.16
C GLU A 342 13.80 3.84 -26.43
N LEU A 343 13.26 2.63 -26.27
CA LEU A 343 12.04 2.39 -25.49
C LEU A 343 12.32 2.54 -23.99
N GLY A 344 11.56 3.42 -23.33
CA GLY A 344 11.67 3.66 -21.91
C GLY A 344 10.66 4.68 -21.37
N ILE A 345 10.88 5.06 -20.12
CA ILE A 345 10.07 6.04 -19.40
C ILE A 345 10.92 7.24 -18.99
N THR A 346 10.27 8.35 -18.61
CA THR A 346 10.91 9.62 -18.27
C THR A 346 11.41 9.70 -16.82
N VAL A 347 10.96 8.79 -15.96
CA VAL A 347 11.25 8.80 -14.52
C VAL A 347 12.11 7.60 -14.14
N ARG A 348 13.18 7.87 -13.40
CA ARG A 348 14.09 6.86 -12.82
C ARG A 348 14.00 6.79 -11.30
N ARG A 349 13.66 7.91 -10.66
CA ARG A 349 13.80 8.05 -9.22
C ARG A 349 12.60 8.72 -8.60
N ILE A 350 12.30 8.30 -7.39
CA ILE A 350 11.52 9.07 -6.44
C ILE A 350 12.45 9.57 -5.34
N ARG A 351 12.28 10.83 -4.99
CA ARG A 351 12.89 11.49 -3.85
C ARG A 351 11.81 12.10 -2.99
N SER A 352 12.07 12.24 -1.71
CA SER A 352 11.10 12.82 -0.80
C SER A 352 11.73 13.58 0.35
N SER A 353 10.96 14.46 0.97
CA SER A 353 11.29 15.08 2.25
C SER A 353 11.43 14.06 3.41
N LEU A 354 11.07 12.78 3.17
CA LEU A 354 11.14 11.69 4.15
C LEU A 354 12.35 10.77 3.92
N ASP A 355 13.20 11.04 2.93
CA ASP A 355 14.36 10.21 2.60
C ASP A 355 15.38 10.25 3.75
N SER A 356 15.59 11.43 4.34
CA SER A 356 16.49 11.66 5.48
C SER A 356 15.70 12.05 6.73
N LEU A 357 15.85 11.25 7.78
CA LEU A 357 15.26 11.52 9.09
C LEU A 357 15.80 12.82 9.71
N GLU A 358 17.10 13.07 9.58
CA GLU A 358 17.76 14.24 10.17
C GLU A 358 17.28 15.53 9.49
N GLU A 359 17.21 15.53 8.15
CA GLU A 359 16.72 16.66 7.37
C GLU A 359 15.24 16.92 7.69
N PHE A 360 14.40 15.88 7.67
CA PHE A 360 12.99 15.99 8.04
C PHE A 360 12.78 16.64 9.42
N ILE A 361 13.52 16.20 10.44
CA ILE A 361 13.41 16.78 11.80
C ILE A 361 13.87 18.24 11.81
N SER A 362 14.99 18.54 11.16
CA SER A 362 15.57 19.89 11.18
C SER A 362 14.74 20.93 10.42
N GLU A 363 14.15 20.54 9.29
CA GLU A 363 13.40 21.41 8.39
C GLU A 363 11.92 21.50 8.78
N LYS A 364 11.25 20.36 8.94
CA LYS A 364 9.79 20.29 9.18
C LYS A 364 9.43 20.42 10.66
N LYS A 365 10.35 20.14 11.58
CA LYS A 365 10.18 20.28 13.04
C LYS A 365 8.87 19.65 13.54
N PRO A 366 8.65 18.35 13.30
CA PRO A 366 7.43 17.66 13.72
C PRO A 366 7.24 17.75 15.24
N ASN A 367 5.99 17.84 15.70
CA ASN A 367 5.64 17.82 17.11
C ASN A 367 5.57 16.39 17.71
N TYR A 368 6.12 15.41 17.00
CA TYR A 368 6.16 14.00 17.38
C TYR A 368 7.53 13.41 17.00
N ILE A 369 7.85 12.24 17.57
CA ILE A 369 9.03 11.47 17.19
C ILE A 369 8.65 10.58 16.00
N PRO A 370 9.22 10.78 14.80
CA PRO A 370 8.87 10.02 13.59
C PRO A 370 9.50 8.62 13.59
N LYS A 371 9.16 7.83 14.61
CA LYS A 371 9.60 6.45 14.78
C LYS A 371 8.47 5.65 15.39
N VAL A 372 8.06 4.59 14.71
CA VAL A 372 7.07 3.66 15.25
C VAL A 372 7.77 2.79 16.30
N LEU A 373 7.32 2.93 17.55
CA LEU A 373 7.81 2.17 18.69
C LEU A 373 6.76 1.14 19.10
N GLY A 374 7.20 -0.05 19.48
CA GLY A 374 6.33 -1.13 19.96
C GLY A 374 7.11 -2.06 20.86
N PHE A 375 6.40 -2.85 21.67
CA PHE A 375 7.03 -3.86 22.51
C PHE A 375 7.73 -4.91 21.64
N LYS A 376 9.00 -5.17 21.94
CA LYS A 376 9.77 -6.23 21.29
C LYS A 376 9.69 -7.47 22.19
N THR A 377 8.83 -8.42 21.84
CA THR A 377 8.74 -9.73 22.49
C THR A 377 8.93 -10.84 21.46
N ALA A 378 9.38 -12.02 21.91
CA ALA A 378 9.44 -13.19 21.04
C ALA A 378 8.02 -13.73 20.72
N ASP A 379 7.04 -13.41 21.56
CA ASP A 379 5.64 -13.78 21.38
C ASP A 379 4.73 -12.78 22.11
N SER A 380 3.60 -12.38 21.53
CA SER A 380 2.64 -11.44 22.15
C SER A 380 1.93 -12.03 23.38
N GLU A 381 1.80 -13.36 23.44
CA GLU A 381 1.22 -14.09 24.58
C GLU A 381 2.11 -14.07 25.83
N MET A 382 3.40 -13.77 25.68
CA MET A 382 4.36 -13.79 26.80
C MET A 382 4.03 -12.73 27.87
N MET A 383 3.44 -11.60 27.49
CA MET A 383 3.11 -10.52 28.44
C MET A 383 2.03 -10.98 29.44
N GLU A 384 0.98 -11.65 28.96
CA GLU A 384 -0.07 -12.24 29.82
C GLU A 384 0.45 -13.40 30.66
N LEU A 385 1.32 -14.23 30.07
CA LEU A 385 2.00 -15.36 30.72
C LEU A 385 3.01 -14.95 31.81
N LEU A 386 3.53 -13.72 31.79
CA LEU A 386 4.45 -13.21 32.81
C LEU A 386 3.71 -12.47 33.92
N ILE A 387 2.74 -11.62 33.59
CA ILE A 387 2.09 -10.74 34.57
C ILE A 387 1.24 -11.53 35.58
N SER A 388 0.37 -12.43 35.10
CA SER A 388 -0.55 -13.17 35.97
C SER A 388 0.17 -14.11 36.95
N PRO A 389 1.20 -14.89 36.56
CA PRO A 389 1.91 -15.76 37.49
C PRO A 389 2.87 -15.05 38.46
N LEU A 390 3.44 -13.89 38.09
CA LEU A 390 4.39 -13.16 38.95
C LEU A 390 3.72 -12.37 40.07
N TYR A 391 2.56 -11.78 39.79
CA TYR A 391 1.92 -10.82 40.69
C TYR A 391 0.52 -11.22 41.16
N GLY A 392 -0.12 -12.19 40.49
CA GLY A 392 -1.52 -12.56 40.74
C GLY A 392 -2.50 -11.41 40.48
N ASP A 393 -3.74 -11.58 40.90
CA ASP A 393 -4.80 -10.55 40.77
C ASP A 393 -4.73 -9.51 41.90
N LYS A 394 -3.56 -8.89 42.09
CA LYS A 394 -3.27 -7.92 43.16
C LYS A 394 -2.87 -6.55 42.62
N PRO A 395 -3.84 -5.66 42.31
CA PRO A 395 -3.57 -4.33 41.80
C PRO A 395 -2.63 -3.49 42.69
N GLU A 396 -2.64 -3.72 44.01
CA GLU A 396 -1.77 -3.03 44.96
C GLU A 396 -0.28 -3.22 44.67
N VAL A 397 0.11 -4.33 44.03
CA VAL A 397 1.49 -4.58 43.64
C VAL A 397 1.87 -3.68 42.47
N GLY A 398 1.04 -3.58 41.43
CA GLY A 398 1.30 -2.69 40.29
C GLY A 398 1.45 -1.22 40.71
N ILE A 399 0.60 -0.75 41.64
CA ILE A 399 0.69 0.61 42.19
C ILE A 399 2.01 0.81 42.93
N ARG A 400 2.44 -0.18 43.73
CA ARG A 400 3.73 -0.12 44.44
C ARG A 400 4.91 -0.01 43.47
N GLU A 401 4.94 -0.83 42.41
CA GLU A 401 6.04 -0.81 41.43
C GLU A 401 6.09 0.53 40.67
N LEU A 402 4.94 1.09 40.29
CA LEU A 402 4.89 2.43 39.67
C LEU A 402 5.41 3.52 40.62
N MET A 403 4.97 3.49 41.88
CA MET A 403 5.45 4.42 42.91
C MET A 403 6.96 4.33 43.13
N GLN A 404 7.50 3.11 43.19
CA GLN A 404 8.94 2.90 43.34
C GLN A 404 9.69 3.46 42.13
N ASN A 405 9.24 3.17 40.92
CA ASN A 405 9.85 3.71 39.70
C ASN A 405 9.88 5.24 39.66
N SER A 406 8.80 5.90 40.09
CA SER A 406 8.71 7.36 40.19
C SER A 406 9.67 7.94 41.25
N VAL A 407 9.72 7.35 42.45
CA VAL A 407 10.64 7.79 43.52
C VAL A 407 12.10 7.67 43.07
N ASP A 408 12.43 6.56 42.43
CA ASP A 408 13.78 6.30 41.92
C ASP A 408 14.16 7.29 40.80
N ALA A 409 13.22 7.66 39.92
CA ALA A 409 13.46 8.66 38.88
C ALA A 409 13.76 10.05 39.47
N CYS A 410 13.09 10.44 40.56
CA CYS A 410 13.40 11.67 41.31
C CYS A 410 14.77 11.60 41.99
N ALA A 411 15.13 10.45 42.56
CA ALA A 411 16.43 10.24 43.17
C ALA A 411 17.57 10.33 42.13
N GLU A 412 17.38 9.73 40.96
CA GLU A 412 18.32 9.78 39.84
C GLU A 412 18.54 11.20 39.33
N LEU A 413 17.47 12.01 39.21
CA LEU A 413 17.58 13.42 38.85
C LEU A 413 18.41 14.21 39.87
N LYS A 414 18.22 13.94 41.17
CA LYS A 414 18.98 14.59 42.24
C LYS A 414 20.47 14.24 42.15
N ASP A 415 20.81 12.97 41.97
CA ASP A 415 22.19 12.53 41.80
C ASP A 415 22.86 13.13 40.54
N TYR A 416 22.15 13.11 39.40
CA TYR A 416 22.63 13.69 38.14
C TYR A 416 22.96 15.19 38.28
N ARG A 417 22.08 15.97 38.92
CA ARG A 417 22.28 17.42 39.13
C ARG A 417 23.48 17.71 40.04
N VAL A 418 23.66 16.91 41.10
CA VAL A 418 24.83 17.02 42.00
C VAL A 418 26.12 16.78 41.22
N LYS A 419 26.17 15.74 40.38
CA LYS A 419 27.34 15.41 39.56
C LYS A 419 27.67 16.47 38.51
N GLN A 420 26.65 17.14 37.97
CA GLN A 420 26.83 18.22 36.98
C GLN A 420 27.01 19.61 37.59
N GLY A 421 26.95 19.75 38.92
CA GLY A 421 27.16 21.04 39.62
C GLY A 421 26.07 22.08 39.35
N ILE A 422 24.85 21.66 38.99
CA ILE A 422 23.73 22.56 38.67
C ILE A 422 23.07 23.03 39.99
N GLN A 423 23.08 24.34 40.26
CA GLN A 423 22.42 24.93 41.44
C GLN A 423 20.88 24.95 41.32
N PHE A 424 20.19 24.94 42.46
CA PHE A 424 18.76 24.62 42.57
C PHE A 424 17.90 25.82 43.00
N GLU A 425 16.74 26.00 42.36
CA GLU A 425 15.55 26.65 42.93
C GLU A 425 14.40 25.64 42.88
N ASP A 426 13.83 25.28 44.03
CA ASP A 426 12.67 24.38 44.14
C ASP A 426 11.44 25.10 43.59
N ASN A 427 11.06 24.73 42.36
CA ASN A 427 9.90 25.27 41.66
C ASN A 427 8.69 24.33 41.68
N SER A 428 8.75 23.15 42.33
CA SER A 428 7.59 22.25 42.51
C SER A 428 7.30 22.02 44.00
N ASP A 429 6.00 21.83 44.31
CA ASP A 429 5.53 21.57 45.67
C ASP A 429 5.74 20.09 46.10
N PHE A 430 6.11 19.20 45.18
CA PHE A 430 6.27 17.75 45.42
C PHE A 430 7.27 17.08 44.47
N ASP A 431 7.86 15.97 44.90
CA ASP A 431 8.69 15.07 44.08
C ASP A 431 7.81 14.08 43.26
N VAL A 432 6.85 13.43 43.93
CA VAL A 432 5.89 12.48 43.33
C VAL A 432 4.50 12.78 43.88
N SER A 433 3.48 12.83 43.03
CA SER A 433 2.06 12.93 43.41
C SER A 433 1.26 11.73 42.95
N VAL A 434 0.23 11.39 43.72
CA VAL A 434 -0.72 10.31 43.40
C VAL A 434 -2.12 10.88 43.50
N ILE A 435 -2.87 10.81 42.41
CA ILE A 435 -4.22 11.35 42.30
C ILE A 435 -5.16 10.22 41.88
N LEU A 436 -6.23 10.04 42.64
CA LEU A 436 -7.32 9.12 42.30
C LEU A 436 -8.53 9.93 41.88
N TYR A 437 -8.94 9.80 40.63
CA TYR A 437 -10.21 10.32 40.13
C TYR A 437 -11.26 9.21 40.20
N ASP A 438 -12.32 9.46 40.95
CA ASP A 438 -13.51 8.62 40.92
C ASP A 438 -14.48 9.20 39.87
N HIS A 439 -14.80 8.43 38.84
CA HIS A 439 -15.75 8.84 37.79
C HIS A 439 -17.10 8.13 37.94
N ASP A 440 -17.46 7.75 39.17
CA ASP A 440 -18.71 7.06 39.51
C ASP A 440 -18.92 5.82 38.60
N ASP A 441 -20.00 5.80 37.82
CA ASP A 441 -20.41 4.68 36.95
C ASP A 441 -19.45 4.39 35.79
N LYS A 442 -18.43 5.24 35.54
CA LYS A 442 -17.44 5.06 34.46
C LYS A 442 -16.12 4.42 34.93
N GLY A 443 -16.01 4.10 36.22
CA GLY A 443 -14.80 3.54 36.83
C GLY A 443 -13.89 4.61 37.44
N GLY A 444 -12.74 4.18 37.98
CA GLY A 444 -11.74 5.07 38.59
C GLY A 444 -10.46 5.18 37.77
N GLN A 445 -9.80 6.34 37.85
CA GLN A 445 -8.50 6.60 37.22
C GLN A 445 -7.46 6.92 38.30
N LEU A 446 -6.34 6.20 38.33
CA LEU A 446 -5.18 6.51 39.17
C LEU A 446 -4.09 7.15 38.30
N VAL A 447 -3.64 8.34 38.68
CA VAL A 447 -2.53 9.07 38.05
C VAL A 447 -1.39 9.17 39.04
N ILE A 448 -0.20 8.75 38.63
CA ILE A 448 1.06 8.94 39.35
C ILE A 448 1.90 9.88 38.51
N GLU A 449 2.26 11.04 39.06
CA GLU A 449 3.08 12.05 38.40
C GLU A 449 4.37 12.24 39.20
N ASP A 450 5.51 12.17 38.51
CA ASP A 450 6.82 12.43 39.12
C ASP A 450 7.57 13.55 38.38
N TYR A 451 8.33 14.32 39.16
CA TYR A 451 9.31 15.28 38.64
C TYR A 451 10.69 14.63 38.57
N GLY A 452 10.76 13.41 38.04
CA GLY A 452 11.98 12.62 37.89
C GLY A 452 12.84 13.02 36.68
N ILE A 453 13.90 12.23 36.44
CA ILE A 453 14.84 12.46 35.33
C ILE A 453 14.21 12.31 33.94
N GLY A 454 13.05 11.66 33.87
CA GLY A 454 12.35 11.35 32.63
C GLY A 454 13.07 10.29 31.79
N MET A 455 12.58 10.05 30.58
CA MET A 455 13.17 9.06 29.66
C MET A 455 13.48 9.72 28.32
N THR A 456 14.68 9.45 27.81
CA THR A 456 15.03 9.77 26.42
C THR A 456 14.46 8.72 25.47
N LEU A 457 14.41 9.00 24.17
CA LEU A 457 13.98 8.03 23.16
C LEU A 457 14.77 6.71 23.22
N ASP A 458 16.09 6.80 23.45
CA ASP A 458 16.98 5.64 23.62
C ASP A 458 16.55 4.78 24.82
N VAL A 459 16.21 5.42 25.95
CA VAL A 459 15.74 4.73 27.16
C VAL A 459 14.41 4.03 26.90
N VAL A 460 13.48 4.70 26.24
CA VAL A 460 12.17 4.14 25.91
C VAL A 460 12.31 2.92 24.99
N GLU A 461 13.09 3.03 23.92
CA GLU A 461 13.22 1.97 22.92
C GLU A 461 13.96 0.74 23.44
N ASN A 462 15.07 0.95 24.15
CA ASN A 462 15.98 -0.13 24.49
C ASN A 462 15.68 -0.79 25.84
N TYR A 463 14.93 -0.12 26.72
CA TYR A 463 14.66 -0.58 28.07
C TYR A 463 13.18 -0.60 28.43
N PHE A 464 12.43 0.49 28.21
CA PHE A 464 11.00 0.51 28.59
C PHE A 464 10.16 -0.46 27.76
N LEU A 465 10.37 -0.48 26.44
CA LEU A 465 9.61 -1.32 25.50
C LEU A 465 10.22 -2.71 25.27
N ASN A 466 11.33 -3.04 25.95
CA ASN A 466 12.06 -4.28 25.77
C ASN A 466 11.93 -5.16 27.01
N ILE A 467 11.15 -6.24 26.90
CA ILE A 467 10.87 -7.10 28.05
C ILE A 467 12.14 -7.85 28.47
N GLY A 468 12.51 -7.69 29.75
CA GLY A 468 13.73 -8.28 30.31
C GLY A 468 14.96 -7.37 30.25
N ALA A 469 14.85 -6.18 29.66
CA ALA A 469 15.89 -5.15 29.73
C ALA A 469 15.57 -4.16 30.86
N SER A 470 16.57 -3.81 31.68
CA SER A 470 16.46 -2.77 32.71
C SER A 470 17.57 -1.76 32.51
N PHE A 471 17.22 -0.48 32.31
CA PHE A 471 18.21 0.59 32.13
C PHE A 471 19.17 0.68 33.31
N ARG A 472 18.64 0.49 34.53
CA ARG A 472 19.42 0.51 35.78
C ARG A 472 20.46 -0.60 35.87
N ASN A 473 20.22 -1.72 35.18
CA ASN A 473 21.17 -2.83 35.13
C ASN A 473 22.20 -2.68 34.01
N SER A 474 22.09 -1.65 33.16
CA SER A 474 23.01 -1.42 32.03
C SER A 474 24.37 -0.89 32.49
N ASP A 475 25.43 -1.26 31.77
CA ASP A 475 26.79 -0.79 32.06
C ASP A 475 26.93 0.73 31.94
N ARG A 476 26.10 1.35 31.08
CA ARG A 476 26.04 2.81 30.93
C ARG A 476 25.52 3.48 32.19
N TRP A 477 24.41 2.99 32.74
CA TRP A 477 23.84 3.52 33.98
C TRP A 477 24.82 3.36 35.14
N LYS A 478 25.41 2.16 35.30
CA LYS A 478 26.39 1.88 36.35
C LYS A 478 27.61 2.78 36.26
N LYS A 479 28.14 3.01 35.05
CA LYS A 479 29.30 3.90 34.85
C LYS A 479 29.01 5.36 35.20
N GLU A 480 27.77 5.81 35.01
CA GLU A 480 27.35 7.19 35.32
C GLU A 480 26.94 7.34 36.80
N HIS A 481 26.43 6.27 37.44
CA HIS A 481 25.76 6.34 38.75
C HIS A 481 26.48 5.61 39.89
N GLU A 482 27.22 4.53 39.61
CA GLU A 482 28.04 3.81 40.58
C GLU A 482 29.46 4.40 40.62
N THR A 483 29.97 4.65 41.83
CA THR A 483 31.39 4.96 42.02
C THR A 483 32.12 3.66 42.36
N ASP A 484 33.25 3.40 41.70
CA ASP A 484 34.09 2.26 42.06
C ASP A 484 34.41 2.32 43.57
N PRO A 485 34.22 1.21 44.31
CA PRO A 485 34.57 1.19 45.72
C PRO A 485 36.06 1.50 45.88
N PRO A 486 36.46 2.25 46.92
CA PRO A 486 37.86 2.58 47.13
C PRO A 486 38.66 1.28 47.24
N VAL A 487 39.68 1.15 46.39
CA VAL A 487 40.63 0.04 46.42
C VAL A 487 41.23 0.01 47.83
N SER A 488 40.85 -1.01 48.59
CA SER A 488 41.40 -1.26 49.93
C SER A 488 42.84 -1.72 49.71
N GLY A 489 43.80 -0.88 50.14
CA GLY A 489 45.23 -1.21 50.13
C GLY A 489 45.62 -2.25 51.16
#